data_AF-A0A4Q2YK56-F1
#
_entry.id   AF-A0A4Q2YK56-F1
#
_cell.length_a   1.000
_cell.length_b   1.000
_cell.length_c   1.000
_cell.angle_alpha   90.00
_cell.angle_beta   90.00
_cell.angle_gamma   90.00
#
_symmetry.space_group_name_H-M   'P 1'
#
loop_
_entity.id
_entity.type
_entity.pdbx_description
1 polymer ?
#
loop_
_entity_poly.entity_id
_entity_poly.type
_entity_poly.pdbx_seq_one_letter_code
_entity_poly.pdbx_strand_id
1 'polypeptide(L)'
;MTPEERSDLASLHALSLLEGEQATFAAWLEATDPTFAEEVAAISQSMGVMAEAVAPVQPSDLLRERVLSLAKGSTPMPAPRTKPAWGGWAAAALLAVSA
;
A
#
# COMPACT_ATOMS: atom_id res chain seq x y z
N MET A 1 20.04 17.39 -7.03
CA MET A 1 18.84 17.20 -7.86
C MET A 1 18.17 18.55 -8.00
N THR A 2 18.01 19.02 -9.23
CA THR A 2 17.22 20.23 -9.49
C THR A 2 15.73 19.96 -9.23
N PRO A 3 14.91 21.00 -9.05
CA PRO A 3 13.46 20.80 -8.90
C PRO A 3 12.83 20.08 -10.11
N GLU A 4 13.35 20.34 -11.31
CA GLU A 4 12.89 19.70 -12.54
C GLU A 4 13.24 18.20 -12.57
N GLU A 5 14.50 17.84 -12.29
CA GLU A 5 14.95 16.45 -12.20
C GLU A 5 14.14 15.64 -11.17
N ARG A 6 13.75 16.29 -10.06
CA ARG A 6 12.91 15.69 -9.02
C ARG A 6 11.51 15.39 -9.52
N SER A 7 10.89 16.37 -10.17
CA SER A 7 9.55 16.24 -10.74
C SER A 7 9.49 15.14 -11.80
N ASP A 8 10.52 15.04 -12.65
CA ASP A 8 10.64 13.97 -13.64
C ASP A 8 10.79 12.60 -12.97
N LEU A 9 11.63 12.50 -11.95
CA LEU A 9 11.82 11.26 -11.20
C LEU A 9 10.51 10.82 -10.51
N ALA A 10 9.79 11.74 -9.87
CA ALA A 10 8.50 11.47 -9.25
C ALA A 10 7.47 10.99 -10.28
N SER A 11 7.44 11.60 -11.47
CA SER A 11 6.54 11.22 -12.56
C SER A 11 6.82 9.82 -13.09
N LEU A 12 8.09 9.51 -13.38
CA LEU A 12 8.50 8.20 -13.86
C LEU A 12 8.29 7.12 -12.80
N HIS A 13 8.53 7.44 -11.53
CA HIS A 13 8.27 6.54 -10.42
C HIS A 13 6.77 6.24 -10.27
N ALA A 14 5.92 7.27 -10.27
CA ALA A 14 4.47 7.11 -10.20
C ALA A 14 3.92 6.26 -11.36
N LEU A 15 4.48 6.43 -12.57
CA LEU A 15 4.12 5.66 -13.77
C LEU A 15 4.74 4.26 -13.81
N SER A 16 5.54 3.86 -12.81
CA SER A 16 6.29 2.60 -12.78
C SER A 16 7.18 2.39 -14.02
N LEU A 17 7.78 3.47 -14.53
CA LEU A 17 8.67 3.48 -15.70
C LEU A 17 10.16 3.45 -15.33
N LEU A 18 10.48 3.56 -14.05
CA LEU A 18 11.85 3.44 -13.57
C LEU A 18 12.29 1.98 -13.47
N GLU A 19 13.57 1.74 -13.74
CA GLU A 19 14.18 0.41 -13.64
C GLU A 19 15.46 0.45 -12.80
N GLY A 20 15.83 -0.71 -12.25
CA GLY A 20 17.09 -0.92 -11.57
C GLY A 20 17.34 0.02 -10.38
N GLU A 21 18.51 0.66 -10.39
CA GLU A 21 18.96 1.54 -9.31
C GLU A 21 18.06 2.78 -9.16
N GLN A 22 17.55 3.33 -10.26
CA GLN A 22 16.69 4.52 -10.22
C GLN A 22 15.35 4.22 -9.54
N ALA A 23 14.75 3.06 -9.81
CA ALA A 23 13.53 2.62 -9.13
C ALA A 23 13.77 2.43 -7.63
N THR A 24 14.91 1.84 -7.27
CA THR A 24 15.29 1.62 -5.86
C THR A 24 15.50 2.96 -5.14
N PHE A 25 16.16 3.91 -5.80
CA PHE A 25 16.40 5.24 -5.26
C PHE A 25 15.10 6.04 -5.10
N ALA A 26 14.22 6.03 -6.10
CA ALA A 26 12.93 6.70 -6.02
C ALA A 26 12.02 6.11 -4.93
N ALA A 27 12.01 4.77 -4.77
CA ALA A 27 11.29 4.12 -3.68
C ALA A 27 11.86 4.50 -2.30
N TRP A 28 13.19 4.60 -2.18
CA TRP A 28 13.82 5.09 -0.95
C TRP A 28 13.46 6.55 -0.67
N LEU A 29 13.44 7.41 -1.69
CA LEU A 29 13.02 8.81 -1.56
C LEU A 29 11.57 8.92 -1.13
N GLU A 30 10.65 8.19 -1.76
CA GLU A 30 9.23 8.15 -1.35
C GLU A 30 9.07 7.74 0.12
N ALA A 31 9.89 6.81 0.60
CA ALA A 31 9.86 6.38 2.00
C ALA A 31 10.46 7.40 2.99
N THR A 32 11.31 8.32 2.55
CA THR A 32 12.13 9.17 3.44
C THR A 32 11.90 10.67 3.28
N ASP A 33 11.34 11.11 2.16
CA ASP A 33 11.07 12.51 1.82
C ASP A 33 9.56 12.70 1.63
N PRO A 34 8.86 13.30 2.62
CA PRO A 34 7.42 13.52 2.56
C PRO A 34 6.97 14.37 1.37
N THR A 35 7.78 15.34 0.96
CA THR A 35 7.43 16.19 -0.20
C THR A 35 7.49 15.37 -1.49
N PHE A 36 8.43 14.44 -1.60
CA PHE A 36 8.53 13.56 -2.78
C PHE A 36 7.35 12.58 -2.80
N ALA A 37 6.98 12.04 -1.63
CA ALA A 37 5.81 11.21 -1.48
C ALA A 37 4.51 11.95 -1.86
N GLU A 38 4.37 13.22 -1.48
CA GLU A 38 3.23 14.06 -1.87
C GLU A 38 3.17 14.29 -3.39
N GLU A 39 4.31 14.55 -4.04
CA GLU A 39 4.40 14.69 -5.50
C GLU A 39 3.97 13.39 -6.21
N VAL A 40 4.51 12.24 -5.79
CA VAL A 40 4.15 10.92 -6.34
C VAL A 40 2.66 10.65 -6.14
N ALA A 41 2.13 10.90 -4.94
CA ALA A 41 0.72 10.69 -4.63
C ALA A 41 -0.22 11.56 -5.48
N ALA A 42 0.14 12.84 -5.72
CA ALA A 42 -0.64 13.73 -6.57
C ALA A 42 -0.70 13.23 -8.02
N ILE A 43 0.43 12.73 -8.55
CA ILE A 43 0.49 12.17 -9.90
C ILE A 43 -0.34 10.88 -9.96
N SER A 44 -0.16 9.95 -9.01
CA SER A 44 -0.94 8.71 -8.95
C SER A 44 -2.45 8.96 -8.83
N GLN A 45 -2.86 9.97 -8.07
CA GLN A 45 -4.27 10.37 -7.96
C GLN A 45 -4.80 10.87 -9.31
N SER A 46 -4.05 11.72 -10.02
CA SER A 46 -4.46 12.21 -11.35
C SER A 46 -4.65 11.07 -12.35
N MET A 47 -3.80 10.04 -12.30
CA MET A 47 -3.93 8.85 -13.12
C MET A 47 -5.14 8.00 -12.76
N GLY A 48 -5.46 7.88 -11.46
CA GLY A 48 -6.68 7.21 -11.01
C GLY A 48 -7.93 7.83 -11.63
N VAL A 49 -8.02 9.17 -11.63
CA VAL A 49 -9.13 9.89 -12.27
C VAL A 49 -9.18 9.64 -13.78
N MET A 50 -8.03 9.61 -14.46
CA MET A 50 -7.97 9.28 -15.88
C MET A 50 -8.41 7.83 -16.16
N ALA A 51 -8.02 6.89 -15.29
CA ALA A 51 -8.40 5.48 -15.41
C ALA A 51 -9.91 5.28 -15.28
N GLU A 52 -10.60 6.06 -14.43
CA GLU A 52 -12.06 6.04 -14.31
C GLU A 52 -12.78 6.52 -15.58
N ALA A 53 -12.14 7.39 -16.36
CA ALA A 53 -12.68 7.85 -17.65
C ALA A 53 -12.53 6.80 -18.76
N VAL A 54 -11.70 5.78 -18.58
CA VAL A 54 -11.52 4.69 -19.54
C VAL A 54 -12.63 3.66 -19.34
N ALA A 55 -13.37 3.36 -20.41
CA ALA A 55 -14.41 2.33 -20.37
C ALA A 55 -13.80 0.98 -19.95
N PRO A 56 -14.39 0.29 -18.96
CA PRO A 56 -13.85 -0.96 -18.46
C PRO A 56 -13.88 -2.03 -19.55
N VAL A 57 -12.77 -2.75 -19.71
CA VAL A 57 -12.70 -3.93 -20.58
C VAL A 57 -13.04 -5.16 -19.74
N GLN A 58 -14.05 -5.90 -20.16
CA GLN A 58 -14.44 -7.13 -19.49
C GLN A 58 -13.32 -8.18 -19.63
N PRO A 59 -12.72 -8.68 -18.54
CA PRO A 59 -11.81 -9.83 -18.62
C PRO A 59 -12.54 -11.08 -19.13
N SER A 60 -11.79 -11.97 -19.80
CA SER A 60 -12.33 -13.25 -20.26
C SER A 60 -12.80 -14.13 -19.10
N ASP A 61 -13.78 -15.00 -19.36
CA ASP A 61 -14.34 -15.89 -18.34
C ASP A 61 -13.27 -16.83 -17.75
N LEU A 62 -12.36 -17.33 -18.58
CA LEU A 62 -11.22 -18.15 -18.15
C LEU A 62 -10.30 -17.42 -17.17
N LEU A 63 -10.02 -16.13 -17.42
CA LEU A 63 -9.20 -15.32 -16.52
C LEU A 63 -9.94 -15.07 -15.21
N ARG A 64 -11.25 -14.79 -15.28
CA ARG A 64 -12.09 -14.60 -14.09
C ARG A 64 -12.10 -15.85 -13.22
N GLU A 65 -12.32 -17.02 -13.80
CA GLU A 65 -12.31 -18.30 -13.09
C GLU A 65 -10.95 -18.61 -12.44
N ARG A 66 -9.85 -18.32 -13.14
CA ARG A 66 -8.49 -18.50 -12.61
C ARG A 66 -8.19 -17.58 -11.42
N VAL A 67 -8.64 -16.32 -11.48
CA VAL A 67 -8.48 -15.39 -10.34
C VAL A 67 -9.33 -15.85 -9.16
N LEU A 68 -10.57 -16.28 -9.40
CA LEU A 68 -11.47 -16.78 -8.34
C LEU A 68 -10.95 -18.05 -7.67
N SER A 69 -10.31 -18.96 -8.42
CA SER A 69 -9.71 -20.17 -7.83
C SER A 69 -8.49 -19.86 -6.96
N LEU A 70 -7.65 -18.90 -7.37
CA LEU A 70 -6.52 -18.42 -6.57
C LEU A 70 -6.99 -17.74 -5.27
N ALA A 71 -8.02 -16.89 -5.35
CA ALA A 71 -8.57 -16.23 -4.17
C ALA A 71 -9.15 -17.22 -3.14
N LYS A 72 -9.81 -18.29 -3.62
CA LYS A 72 -10.35 -19.36 -2.77
C LYS A 72 -9.30 -20.31 -2.19
N GLY A 73 -8.09 -20.34 -2.77
CA GLY A 73 -6.94 -21.11 -2.27
C GLY A 73 -6.24 -20.47 -1.06
N SER A 74 -6.62 -19.25 -0.68
CA SER A 74 -6.15 -18.59 0.54
C SER A 74 -6.64 -19.35 1.77
N THR A 75 -5.72 -19.98 2.49
CA THR A 75 -5.96 -20.78 3.70
C THR A 75 -6.87 -20.06 4.70
N PRO A 76 -7.83 -20.77 5.34
CA PRO A 76 -8.69 -20.16 6.35
C PRO A 76 -7.83 -19.61 7.49
N MET A 77 -8.08 -18.35 7.83
CA MET A 77 -7.48 -17.65 8.97
C MET A 77 -7.57 -18.56 10.21
N PRO A 78 -6.45 -18.88 10.89
CA PRO A 78 -6.51 -19.74 12.06
C PRO A 78 -7.45 -19.10 13.09
N ALA A 79 -8.47 -19.86 13.50
CA ALA A 79 -9.47 -19.40 14.45
C ALA A 79 -8.79 -18.78 15.69
N PRO A 80 -9.31 -17.67 16.24
CA PRO A 80 -8.74 -17.06 17.42
C PRO A 80 -8.69 -18.10 18.54
N ARG A 81 -7.48 -18.41 19.03
CA ARG A 81 -7.27 -19.24 20.21
C ARG A 81 -8.05 -18.62 21.36
N THR A 82 -9.20 -19.21 21.69
CA THR A 82 -9.96 -18.87 22.89
C THR A 82 -9.07 -19.24 24.08
N LYS A 83 -8.58 -18.21 24.79
CA LYS A 83 -7.89 -18.42 26.06
C LYS A 83 -8.92 -18.97 27.06
N PRO A 84 -8.60 -20.01 27.85
CA PRO A 84 -9.52 -20.54 28.84
C PRO A 84 -9.86 -19.44 29.87
N ALA A 85 -11.15 -19.31 30.17
CA ALA A 85 -11.75 -18.22 30.93
C ALA A 85 -11.48 -18.26 32.45
N TRP A 86 -10.33 -18.76 32.90
CA TRP A 86 -10.00 -18.89 34.33
C TRP A 86 -8.80 -18.04 34.79
N GLY A 87 -8.30 -17.14 33.94
CA GLY A 87 -7.22 -16.20 34.26
C GLY A 87 -7.72 -14.80 34.57
N GLY A 88 -8.58 -14.64 35.57
CA GLY A 88 -8.87 -13.33 36.15
C GLY A 88 -7.70 -12.83 37.00
N TRP A 89 -7.59 -11.50 37.13
CA TRP A 89 -6.77 -10.75 38.10
C TRP A 89 -5.28 -10.53 37.74
N ALA A 90 -5.03 -9.57 36.85
CA ALA A 90 -3.80 -8.74 36.89
C ALA A 90 -4.15 -7.36 36.31
N ALA A 91 -4.71 -6.48 37.13
CA ALA A 91 -3.96 -5.42 37.82
C ALA A 91 -3.86 -4.14 36.96
N ALA A 92 -4.91 -3.34 37.04
CA ALA A 92 -4.86 -1.91 36.77
C ALA A 92 -4.02 -1.25 37.88
N ALA A 93 -2.82 -0.79 37.54
CA ALA A 93 -2.04 0.11 38.38
C ALA A 93 -0.94 0.76 37.54
N LEU A 94 -1.24 1.84 36.81
CA LEU A 94 -0.23 2.79 36.32
C LEU A 94 -0.87 4.13 35.86
N LEU A 95 -1.81 4.68 36.63
CA LEU A 95 -2.26 6.08 36.46
C LEU A 95 -2.50 6.73 37.82
N ALA A 96 -1.43 6.95 38.58
CA ALA A 96 -1.36 7.95 39.64
C ALA A 96 0.12 8.11 40.06
N VAL A 97 0.84 9.06 39.46
CA VAL A 97 1.86 9.94 40.08
C VAL A 97 2.38 10.83 38.93
N SER A 98 1.82 12.03 38.79
CA SER A 98 2.46 13.23 38.23
C SER A 98 1.55 14.43 38.53
N ALA A 99 1.60 14.92 39.77
CA ALA A 99 1.16 16.27 40.17
C ALA A 99 2.03 16.70 41.34
#